data_AF-A0A9P7VNF1-F1
#
_entry.id   AF-A0A9P7VNF1-F1
#
_cell.length_a   1.000
_cell.length_b   1.000
_cell.length_c   1.000
_cell.angle_alpha   90.00
_cell.angle_beta   90.00
_cell.angle_gamma   90.00
#
_symmetry.space_group_name_H-M   'P 1'
#
loop_
_entity.id
_entity.type
_entity.pdbx_description
1 polymer ?
#
loop_
_entity_poly.entity_id
_entity_poly.type
_entity_poly.pdbx_seq_one_letter_code
_entity_poly.pdbx_strand_id
1 'polypeptide(L)'
;CADGIHTATNKACCALFSIIDDIQVNLFDGGECREDIRILLSLQLAFTDYGWHCGGDANGSIIIFSDIRMNFHANISINKIVKEQKPFIACHNITPEDLYNI
;
A
#
# COMPACT_ATOMS: atom_id res chain seq x y z
N CYS A 1 -2.97 1.49 -23.14
CA CYS A 1 -1.87 2.26 -22.56
C CYS A 1 -0.67 2.17 -23.50
N ALA A 2 0.44 2.85 -23.25
CA ALA A 2 1.58 2.86 -24.20
C ALA A 2 2.25 1.49 -24.36
N ASP A 3 2.02 0.60 -23.39
CA ASP A 3 2.40 -0.81 -23.34
C ASP A 3 1.71 -1.71 -24.37
N GLY A 4 0.54 -1.32 -24.91
CA GLY A 4 -0.26 -2.16 -25.81
C GLY A 4 -0.92 -3.37 -25.15
N ILE A 5 -0.74 -3.58 -23.85
CA ILE A 5 -1.33 -4.69 -23.06
C ILE A 5 -2.55 -4.19 -22.30
N HIS A 6 -2.41 -3.04 -21.64
CA HIS A 6 -3.43 -2.52 -20.74
C HIS A 6 -4.34 -1.52 -21.44
N THR A 7 -5.60 -1.44 -21.00
CA THR A 7 -6.56 -0.44 -21.52
C THR A 7 -7.11 0.38 -20.37
N ALA A 8 -7.18 1.70 -20.55
CA ALA A 8 -7.77 2.60 -19.57
C ALA A 8 -8.55 3.70 -20.28
N THR A 9 -9.69 4.06 -19.71
CA THR A 9 -10.53 5.18 -20.15
C THR A 9 -9.85 6.52 -19.91
N ASN A 10 -9.05 6.63 -18.83
CA ASN A 10 -8.25 7.81 -18.52
C ASN A 10 -6.76 7.50 -18.71
N LYS A 11 -6.07 8.33 -19.49
CA LYS A 11 -4.63 8.20 -19.76
C LYS A 11 -3.80 8.25 -18.47
N ALA A 12 -4.24 8.94 -17.42
CA ALA A 12 -3.56 8.99 -16.14
C ALA A 12 -3.46 7.60 -15.47
N CYS A 13 -4.48 6.75 -15.61
CA CYS A 13 -4.49 5.41 -15.03
C CYS A 13 -3.47 4.48 -15.69
N CYS A 14 -2.95 4.82 -16.87
CA CYS A 14 -1.94 4.00 -17.55
C CYS A 14 -0.63 3.88 -16.77
N ALA A 15 -0.27 4.90 -15.98
CA ALA A 15 0.92 4.86 -15.14
C ALA A 15 0.76 3.89 -13.95
N LEU A 16 -0.48 3.55 -13.57
CA LEU A 16 -0.76 2.66 -12.45
C LEU A 16 -0.52 1.19 -12.82
N PHE A 17 -0.70 0.80 -14.08
CA PHE A 17 -0.57 -0.60 -14.48
C PHE A 17 0.84 -1.16 -14.27
N SER A 18 1.89 -0.37 -14.50
CA SER A 18 3.26 -0.82 -14.21
C SER A 18 3.50 -1.05 -12.71
N ILE A 19 2.78 -0.31 -11.87
CA ILE A 19 2.83 -0.46 -10.40
C ILE A 19 2.06 -1.72 -10.00
N ILE A 20 0.86 -1.91 -10.55
CA ILE A 20 0.02 -3.08 -10.32
C ILE A 20 0.76 -4.36 -10.73
N ASP A 21 1.32 -4.42 -11.93
CA ASP A 21 2.01 -5.60 -12.43
C ASP A 21 3.18 -6.00 -11.53
N ASP A 22 3.94 -5.01 -11.05
CA ASP A 22 5.07 -5.24 -10.14
C ASP A 22 4.62 -5.73 -8.75
N ILE A 23 3.62 -5.07 -8.17
CA ILE A 23 3.06 -5.44 -6.86
C ILE A 23 2.41 -6.82 -6.91
N GLN A 24 1.67 -7.14 -7.98
CA GLN A 24 1.04 -8.44 -8.14
C GLN A 24 2.07 -9.57 -8.12
N VAL A 25 3.19 -9.41 -8.84
CA VAL A 25 4.23 -10.43 -8.93
C VAL A 25 5.12 -10.48 -7.68
N ASN A 26 5.57 -9.31 -7.20
CA ASN A 26 6.65 -9.23 -6.22
C ASN A 26 6.19 -8.93 -4.78
N LEU A 27 4.96 -8.44 -4.58
CA LEU A 27 4.37 -8.23 -3.25
C LEU A 27 3.26 -9.25 -2.93
N PHE A 28 2.49 -9.66 -3.94
CA PHE A 28 1.34 -10.56 -3.78
C PHE A 28 1.56 -11.96 -4.38
N ASP A 29 2.81 -12.35 -4.63
CA ASP A 29 3.21 -13.68 -5.10
C ASP A 29 2.39 -14.19 -6.32
N GLY A 30 2.17 -13.32 -7.30
CA GLY A 30 1.37 -13.61 -8.48
C GLY A 30 -0.14 -13.39 -8.30
N GLY A 31 -0.55 -12.60 -7.31
CA GLY A 31 -1.95 -12.21 -7.08
C GLY A 31 -2.74 -13.18 -6.20
N GLU A 32 -2.08 -13.93 -5.33
CA GLU A 32 -2.75 -14.83 -4.40
C GLU A 32 -3.34 -14.08 -3.21
N CYS A 33 -4.65 -14.23 -2.96
CA CYS A 33 -5.31 -13.65 -1.80
C CYS A 33 -4.99 -14.46 -0.52
N ARG A 34 -3.98 -14.02 0.23
CA ARG A 34 -3.49 -14.64 1.47
C ARG A 34 -3.62 -13.71 2.68
N GLU A 35 -3.27 -14.23 3.85
CA GLU A 35 -3.47 -13.56 5.15
C GLU A 35 -2.65 -12.27 5.31
N ASP A 36 -1.49 -12.19 4.66
CA ASP A 36 -0.64 -10.99 4.53
C ASP A 36 -1.36 -9.84 3.82
N ILE A 37 -2.11 -10.13 2.76
CA ILE A 37 -2.96 -9.16 2.04
C ILE A 37 -4.16 -8.74 2.89
N ARG A 38 -4.77 -9.67 3.65
CA ARG A 38 -5.85 -9.35 4.58
C ARG A 38 -5.42 -8.35 5.64
N ILE A 39 -4.20 -8.48 6.16
CA ILE A 39 -3.63 -7.55 7.14
C ILE A 39 -3.44 -6.17 6.52
N LEU A 40 -3.01 -6.12 5.26
CA LEU A 40 -2.84 -4.89 4.47
C LEU A 40 -4.17 -4.12 4.31
N LEU A 41 -5.23 -4.81 3.86
CA LEU A 41 -6.57 -4.22 3.74
C LEU A 41 -7.16 -3.84 5.10
N SER A 42 -6.89 -4.64 6.14
CA SER A 42 -7.30 -4.35 7.51
C SER A 42 -6.61 -3.10 8.05
N LEU A 43 -5.39 -2.81 7.61
CA LEU A 43 -4.67 -1.58 7.96
C LEU A 43 -5.34 -0.35 7.36
N GLN A 44 -5.80 -0.43 6.11
CA GLN A 44 -6.56 0.66 5.50
C GLN A 44 -7.87 0.93 6.26
N LEU A 45 -8.61 -0.14 6.61
CA LEU A 45 -9.90 -0.04 7.29
C LEU A 45 -9.81 0.37 8.77
N ALA A 46 -8.75 -0.03 9.48
CA ALA A 46 -8.60 0.25 10.91
C ALA A 46 -8.41 1.75 11.23
N PHE A 47 -8.05 2.57 10.24
CA PHE A 47 -7.73 3.99 10.43
C PHE A 47 -8.68 4.95 9.69
N THR A 48 -9.75 4.47 9.06
CA THR A 48 -10.71 5.32 8.32
C THR A 48 -11.93 5.78 9.13
N ASP A 49 -12.10 5.38 10.40
CA ASP A 49 -13.41 5.52 11.09
C ASP A 49 -13.39 6.26 12.45
N TYR A 50 -12.45 7.18 12.69
CA TYR A 50 -12.53 8.04 13.87
C TYR A 50 -12.28 9.50 13.53
N GLY A 51 -13.36 10.26 13.33
CA GLY A 51 -13.39 11.70 13.05
C GLY A 51 -12.89 12.61 14.19
N TRP A 52 -11.91 12.17 14.97
CA TRP A 52 -11.34 12.88 16.11
C TRP A 52 -9.82 12.76 15.99
N HIS A 53 -9.14 13.83 15.53
CA HIS A 53 -7.71 14.22 15.63
C HIS A 53 -6.65 13.23 16.18
N CYS A 54 -6.79 11.92 15.94
CA CYS A 54 -5.95 10.84 16.44
C CYS A 54 -5.09 10.31 15.28
N GLY A 55 -4.38 11.21 14.60
CA GLY A 55 -3.32 10.86 13.66
C GLY A 55 -3.80 10.45 12.27
N GLY A 56 -3.89 11.45 11.38
CA GLY A 56 -3.83 11.36 9.92
C GLY A 56 -4.17 9.99 9.32
N ASP A 57 -5.47 9.75 9.31
CA ASP A 57 -6.27 8.73 8.65
C ASP A 57 -5.74 8.43 7.23
N ALA A 58 -5.61 7.16 6.85
CA ALA A 58 -5.32 6.64 5.49
C ALA A 58 -4.16 7.27 4.66
N ASN A 59 -3.41 8.25 5.18
CA ASN A 59 -2.36 8.98 4.45
C ASN A 59 -1.03 8.19 4.36
N GLY A 60 -1.09 6.87 4.55
CA GLY A 60 0.07 5.98 4.68
C GLY A 60 1.04 6.35 5.81
N SER A 61 0.55 7.05 6.84
CA SER A 61 1.32 7.49 8.03
C SER A 61 2.01 6.34 8.77
N ILE A 62 1.49 5.12 8.65
CA ILE A 62 2.09 3.91 9.21
C ILE A 62 3.40 3.50 8.53
N ILE A 63 3.54 3.80 7.23
CA ILE A 63 4.78 3.61 6.48
C ILE A 63 5.74 4.75 6.80
N ILE A 64 5.26 5.99 6.76
CA ILE A 64 6.05 7.21 7.02
C ILE A 64 6.68 7.18 8.42
N PHE A 65 5.86 6.88 9.44
CA PHE A 65 6.29 6.85 10.84
C PHE A 65 6.51 5.42 11.35
N SER A 66 6.87 4.49 10.46
CA SER A 66 7.10 3.08 10.81
C SER A 66 8.14 2.89 11.92
N ASP A 67 9.18 3.74 11.97
CA ASP A 67 10.21 3.67 13.01
C ASP A 67 9.68 3.95 14.42
N ILE A 68 8.56 4.67 14.53
CA ILE A 68 7.86 4.95 15.80
C ILE A 68 6.71 3.96 15.98
N ARG A 69 5.87 3.80 14.95
CA ARG A 69 4.62 3.05 15.04
C ARG A 69 4.81 1.54 15.16
N MET A 70 5.91 0.98 14.65
CA MET A 70 6.20 -0.46 14.76
C MET A 70 6.69 -0.87 16.15
N ASN A 71 7.01 0.10 17.03
CA ASN A 71 7.36 -0.18 18.42
C ASN A 71 6.12 -0.34 19.31
N PHE A 72 4.92 0.01 18.83
CA PHE A 72 3.69 -0.30 19.56
C PHE A 72 3.42 -1.80 19.51
N HIS A 73 3.11 -2.37 20.67
CA HIS A 73 2.83 -3.81 20.81
C HIS A 73 1.74 -4.29 19.83
N ALA A 74 0.73 -3.47 19.58
CA ALA A 74 -0.36 -3.76 18.65
C ALA A 74 0.07 -3.87 17.18
N ASN A 75 1.21 -3.29 16.80
CA ASN A 75 1.69 -3.20 15.41
C ASN A 75 2.86 -4.15 15.11
N ILE A 76 3.25 -5.01 16.05
CA ILE A 76 4.37 -5.94 15.84
C ILE A 76 4.09 -6.90 14.67
N SER A 77 2.84 -7.36 14.53
CA SER A 77 2.40 -8.29 13.49
C SER A 77 2.45 -7.71 12.08
N ILE A 78 2.42 -6.38 11.94
CA ILE A 78 2.36 -5.69 10.63
C ILE A 78 3.72 -5.10 10.19
N ASN A 79 4.75 -5.20 11.03
CA ASN A 79 6.07 -4.63 10.74
C ASN A 79 6.71 -5.24 9.48
N LYS A 80 6.50 -6.55 9.27
CA LYS A 80 7.02 -7.25 8.09
C LYS A 80 6.45 -6.65 6.80
N ILE A 81 5.13 -6.55 6.69
CA ILE A 81 4.48 -6.06 5.47
C ILE A 81 4.79 -4.59 5.20
N VAL A 82 4.90 -3.75 6.24
CA VAL A 82 5.28 -2.34 6.09
C VAL A 82 6.71 -2.19 5.55
N LYS A 83 7.64 -3.07 5.96
CA LYS A 83 9.00 -3.09 5.41
C LYS A 83 9.05 -3.55 3.96
N GLU A 84 8.20 -4.50 3.58
CA GLU A 84 8.09 -5.01 2.21
C GLU A 84 7.49 -3.97 1.26
N GLN A 85 6.64 -3.06 1.74
CA GLN A 85 6.04 -1.97 0.93
C GLN A 85 6.99 -0.81 0.62
N LYS A 86 7.87 -0.45 1.56
CA LYS A 86 8.83 0.68 1.40
C LYS A 86 9.61 0.68 0.06
N PRO A 87 10.20 -0.45 -0.40
CA PRO A 87 10.92 -0.45 -1.67
C PRO A 87 10.03 -0.17 -2.89
N PHE A 88 8.76 -0.58 -2.89
CA PHE A 88 7.85 -0.29 -4.01
C PHE A 88 7.50 1.19 -4.10
N ILE A 89 7.27 1.83 -2.96
CA ILE A 89 7.02 3.28 -2.87
C ILE A 89 8.22 4.06 -3.44
N ALA A 90 9.43 3.64 -3.07
CA ALA A 90 10.66 4.24 -3.57
C ALA A 90 10.91 3.95 -5.07
N CYS A 91 10.62 2.74 -5.52
CA CYS A 91 10.83 2.31 -6.91
C CYS A 91 9.89 3.04 -7.88
N HIS A 92 8.61 3.17 -7.51
CA HIS A 92 7.58 3.79 -8.34
C HIS A 92 7.40 5.29 -8.09
N ASN A 93 8.14 5.86 -7.14
CA ASN A 93 8.07 7.28 -6.76
C ASN A 93 6.64 7.76 -6.49
N ILE A 94 5.89 6.94 -5.75
CA ILE A 94 4.50 7.21 -5.34
C ILE A 94 4.44 7.56 -3.86
N THR A 95 3.32 8.12 -3.40
CA THR A 95 3.10 8.28 -1.97
C THR A 95 2.64 6.96 -1.34
N PRO A 96 2.87 6.77 -0.03
CA PRO A 96 2.26 5.69 0.74
C PRO A 96 0.72 5.62 0.60
N GLU A 97 0.06 6.77 0.46
CA GLU A 97 -1.39 6.85 0.24
C GLU A 97 -1.78 6.34 -1.16
N ASP A 98 -1.03 6.72 -2.19
CA ASP A 98 -1.25 6.21 -3.55
C ASP A 98 -1.16 4.68 -3.56
N LEU A 99 -0.16 4.09 -2.90
CA LEU A 99 -0.02 2.63 -2.81
C LEU A 99 -1.25 1.95 -2.20
N TYR A 100 -1.90 2.56 -1.21
CA TYR A 100 -3.09 1.99 -0.56
C TYR A 100 -4.39 2.21 -1.33
N ASN A 101 -4.38 3.10 -2.33
CA ASN A 101 -5.54 3.45 -3.15
C ASN A 101 -5.50 2.82 -4.56
N ILE A 102 -4.45 2.06 -4.89
CA ILE A 102 -4.30 1.29 -6.14
C ILE A 102 -4.69 -0.17 -5.90
#